data_AF-A0A662TUY9-F1
#
_entry.id   AF-A0A662TUY9-F1
#
_cell.length_a   1.000
_cell.length_b   1.000
_cell.length_c   1.000
_cell.angle_alpha   90.00
_cell.angle_beta   90.00
_cell.angle_gamma   90.00
#
_symmetry.space_group_name_H-M   'P 1'
#
loop_
_entity.id
_entity.type
_entity.pdbx_description
1 polymer ?
#
loop_
_entity_poly.entity_id
_entity_poly.type
_entity_poly.pdbx_seq_one_letter_code
_entity_poly.pdbx_strand_id
1 'polypeptide(L)' 'DVSPTRRVDLALRYIAEGAKMKAFNNPKTLAEALAEEIMYAAKKDATYSYAVARKEELERHALASR' A
#
# COMPACT_ATOMS: atom_id res chain seq x y z
N ASP A 1 -17.97 6.94 -4.54
CA ASP A 1 -17.83 5.83 -3.59
C ASP A 1 -17.18 4.64 -4.28
N VAL A 2 -16.41 3.82 -3.57
CA VAL A 2 -15.70 2.66 -4.15
C VAL A 2 -16.37 1.36 -3.69
N SER A 3 -16.68 0.46 -4.64
CA SER A 3 -17.34 -0.81 -4.30
C SER A 3 -16.49 -1.64 -3.33
N PRO A 4 -17.10 -2.43 -2.42
CA PRO A 4 -16.37 -3.20 -1.42
C PRO A 4 -15.30 -4.12 -2.03
N THR A 5 -15.62 -4.81 -3.11
CA THR A 5 -14.69 -5.67 -3.87
C THR A 5 -13.51 -4.87 -4.40
N ARG A 6 -13.78 -3.72 -5.01
CA ARG A 6 -12.73 -2.88 -5.60
C ARG A 6 -11.76 -2.34 -4.55
N ARG A 7 -12.23 -2.06 -3.32
CA ARG A 7 -11.35 -1.64 -2.21
C ARG A 7 -10.34 -2.73 -1.85
N VAL A 8 -10.79 -3.99 -1.79
CA VAL A 8 -9.91 -5.12 -1.49
C VAL A 8 -8.88 -5.31 -2.60
N ASP A 9 -9.30 -5.26 -3.86
CA ASP A 9 -8.40 -5.40 -5.00
C ASP A 9 -7.32 -4.31 -5.02
N LEU A 10 -7.71 -3.06 -4.72
CA LEU A 10 -6.78 -1.93 -4.62
C LEU A 10 -5.78 -2.13 -3.47
N ALA A 11 -6.26 -2.54 -2.30
CA ALA A 11 -5.40 -2.79 -1.14
C ALA A 11 -4.36 -3.87 -1.44
N LEU A 12 -4.79 -5.01 -1.99
CA LEU A 12 -3.89 -6.11 -2.36
C LEU A 12 -2.87 -5.69 -3.43
N ARG A 13 -3.33 -4.95 -4.43
CA ARG A 13 -2.45 -4.42 -5.48
C ARG A 13 -1.38 -3.50 -4.89
N TYR A 14 -1.75 -2.55 -4.05
CA TYR A 14 -0.77 -1.60 -3.49
C TYR A 14 0.22 -2.29 -2.55
N ILE A 15 -0.20 -3.29 -1.77
CA ILE A 15 0.72 -4.08 -0.94
C ILE A 15 1.75 -4.81 -1.81
N ALA A 16 1.31 -5.48 -2.88
CA ALA A 16 2.21 -6.19 -3.79
C ALA A 16 3.17 -5.25 -4.53
N GLU A 17 2.67 -4.08 -4.95
CA GLU A 17 3.46 -3.05 -5.63
C GLU A 17 4.52 -2.47 -4.68
N GLY A 18 4.14 -2.13 -3.43
CA GLY A 18 5.07 -1.64 -2.41
C GLY A 18 6.16 -2.65 -2.05
N ALA A 19 5.79 -3.93 -1.90
CA ALA A 19 6.75 -5.00 -1.66
C ALA A 19 7.75 -5.17 -2.82
N LYS A 20 7.26 -5.14 -4.06
CA LYS A 20 8.12 -5.19 -5.26
C LYS A 20 9.08 -4.01 -5.32
N MET A 21 8.60 -2.79 -5.05
CA MET A 21 9.44 -1.58 -5.07
C MET A 21 10.53 -1.62 -4.00
N LYS A 22 10.22 -2.11 -2.80
CA LYS A 22 11.18 -2.24 -1.69
C LYS A 22 12.23 -3.33 -1.91
N ALA A 23 11.86 -4.42 -2.57
CA ALA A 23 12.76 -5.51 -2.91
C ALA A 23 13.63 -5.21 -4.15
N PHE A 24 13.20 -4.27 -5.01
CA PHE A 24 13.97 -3.91 -6.19
C PHE A 24 15.29 -3.23 -5.82
N ASN A 25 16.40 -3.77 -6.33
CA ASN A 25 17.76 -3.27 -6.07
C ASN A 25 18.14 -3.20 -4.58
N ASN A 26 17.57 -4.10 -3.77
CA ASN A 26 17.81 -4.21 -2.33
C ASN A 26 18.25 -5.65 -2.01
N PRO A 27 19.21 -5.86 -1.08
CA PRO A 27 19.53 -7.20 -0.59
C PRO A 27 18.35 -7.93 0.07
N LYS A 28 17.29 -7.22 0.49
CA LYS A 28 16.06 -7.85 1.03
C LYS A 28 15.35 -8.69 -0.02
N THR A 29 14.90 -9.87 0.38
CA THR A 29 14.05 -10.73 -0.44
C THR A 29 12.65 -10.13 -0.60
N LEU A 30 11.93 -10.54 -1.65
CA LEU A 30 10.53 -10.14 -1.84
C LEU A 30 9.64 -10.57 -0.65
N ALA A 31 9.92 -11.73 -0.05
CA ALA A 31 9.16 -12.23 1.09
C ALA A 31 9.33 -11.34 2.33
N GLU A 32 10.56 -10.90 2.63
CA GLU A 32 10.84 -9.98 3.74
C GLU A 32 10.20 -8.61 3.49
N ALA A 33 10.35 -8.07 2.28
CA ALA A 33 9.74 -6.80 1.90
C ALA A 33 8.20 -6.84 1.98
N LEU A 34 7.59 -7.97 1.60
CA LEU A 34 6.15 -8.18 1.72
C LEU A 34 5.69 -8.29 3.18
N ALA A 35 6.43 -9.04 4.02
CA ALA A 35 6.12 -9.16 5.43
C ALA A 35 6.17 -7.80 6.15
N GLU A 36 7.21 -7.01 5.88
CA GLU A 36 7.32 -5.64 6.37
C GLU A 36 6.15 -4.78 5.90
N GLU A 37 5.80 -4.82 4.62
CA GLU A 37 4.69 -4.05 4.06
C GLU A 37 3.35 -4.40 4.73
N ILE A 38 3.07 -5.69 4.94
CA ILE A 38 1.84 -6.14 5.64
C ILE A 38 1.83 -5.64 7.09
N MET A 39 2.96 -5.72 7.80
CA MET A 39 3.06 -5.25 9.19
C MET A 39 2.83 -3.74 9.31
N TYR A 40 3.44 -2.94 8.43
CA TYR A 40 3.25 -1.48 8.44
C TYR A 40 1.84 -1.09 7.97
N ALA A 41 1.27 -1.80 7.00
CA ALA A 41 -0.11 -1.59 6.56
C ALA A 41 -1.11 -1.88 7.69
N ALA A 42 -0.91 -2.95 8.46
CA ALA A 42 -1.73 -3.27 9.63
C ALA A 42 -1.65 -2.19 10.72
N LYS A 43 -0.48 -1.57 10.89
CA LYS A 43 -0.27 -0.43 11.81
C LYS A 43 -0.80 0.90 11.28
N LYS A 44 -1.28 0.96 10.04
CA LYS A 44 -1.68 2.19 9.33
C LYS A 44 -0.56 3.23 9.28
N ASP A 45 0.68 2.77 9.13
CA ASP A 45 1.85 3.65 9.08
C ASP A 45 2.12 4.10 7.64
N ALA A 46 1.67 5.31 7.29
CA ALA A 46 1.85 5.90 5.96
C ALA A 46 3.31 6.23 5.61
N THR A 47 4.21 6.29 6.60
CA THR A 47 5.63 6.58 6.35
C THR A 47 6.35 5.37 5.77
N TYR A 48 6.05 4.19 6.33
CA TYR A 48 6.71 2.95 5.95
C TYR A 48 5.86 2.05 5.05
N SER A 49 4.54 2.19 5.00
CA SER A 49 3.68 1.44 4.08
C SER A 49 3.30 2.25 2.86
N TYR A 50 3.71 1.74 1.68
CA TYR A 50 3.28 2.28 0.39
C TYR A 50 1.76 2.16 0.22
N ALA A 51 1.17 1.05 0.66
CA ALA A 51 -0.26 0.82 0.54
C ALA A 51 -1.09 1.86 1.31
N VAL A 52 -0.66 2.22 2.52
CA VAL A 52 -1.34 3.25 3.33
C VAL A 52 -1.14 4.64 2.71
N ALA A 53 0.08 4.99 2.31
CA ALA A 53 0.36 6.26 1.67
C ALA A 53 -0.50 6.49 0.42
N ARG A 54 -0.62 5.47 -0.45
CA ARG A 54 -1.45 5.52 -1.66
C ARG A 54 -2.93 5.64 -1.36
N LYS A 55 -3.41 4.94 -0.34
CA LYS A 55 -4.81 5.03 0.11
C LYS A 55 -5.14 6.46 0.57
N GLU A 56 -4.28 7.06 1.40
CA GLU A 56 -4.46 8.43 1.90
C GLU A 56 -4.37 9.48 0.79
N GLU A 57 -3.43 9.33 -0.14
CA GLU A 57 -3.29 10.18 -1.32
C GLU A 57 -4.58 10.17 -2.16
N LEU A 58 -5.12 8.98 -2.46
CA LEU A 58 -6.35 8.83 -3.23
C LEU A 58 -7.56 9.44 -2.52
N GLU A 59 -7.71 9.21 -1.21
CA GLU A 59 -8.78 9.80 -0.39
C GLU A 59 -8.68 11.33 -0.35
N ARG A 60 -7.47 11.88 -0.26
CA ARG A 60 -7.21 13.32 -0.28
C ARG A 60 -7.60 13.95 -1.62
N HIS A 61 -7.24 13.33 -2.74
CA HIS A 61 -7.64 13.80 -4.07
C HIS A 61 -9.15 13.71 -4.28
N ALA A 62 -9.77 12.63 -3.80
CA ALA A 62 -11.22 12.45 -3.88
C ALA A 62 -11.97 13.53 -3.07
N LEU A 63 -11.45 13.93 -1.91
CA LEU A 63 -12.00 15.03 -1.11
C LEU A 63 -11.84 16.39 -1.79
N ALA A 64 -10.69 16.64 -2.42
CA ALA A 64 -10.44 17.90 -3.14
C ALA A 64 -11.25 18.03 -4.43
N SER A 65 -11.69 16.91 -5.01
CA SER A 65 -12.45 16.86 -6.27
C SER A 65 -13.95 16.65 -6.04
N ARG A 66 -14.44 16.88 -4.82
CA ARG A 66 -15.83 16.65 -4.42
C ARG A 66 -16.66 17.91 -4.47
#